data_AF-V7I1A3-F1
#
_entry.id   AF-V7I1A3-F1
#
_cell.length_a   1.000
_cell.length_b   1.000
_cell.length_c   1.000
_cell.angle_alpha   90.00
_cell.angle_beta   90.00
_cell.angle_gamma   90.00
#
_symmetry.space_group_name_H-M   'P 1'
#
loop_
_entity.id
_entity.type
_entity.pdbx_description
1 polymer ?
#
loop_
_entity_poly.entity_id
_entity_poly.type
_entity_poly.pdbx_seq_one_letter_code
_entity_poly.pdbx_strand_id
1 'polypeptide(L)' 'MGYNTKNYTEQGGEKTVIGGELAVTAEGKVTFNGTQLKPAALQADSTAVDVADLVADFNALLLKLKTAGLMESE' A
#
# COMPACT_ATOMS: atom_id res chain seq x y z
N MET A 1 26.44 5.39 17.59
CA MET A 1 26.75 6.60 16.81
C MET A 1 25.45 7.03 16.13
N GLY A 2 24.86 8.16 16.52
CA GLY A 2 23.60 8.62 15.92
C GLY A 2 23.84 9.07 14.48
N TYR A 3 22.90 8.76 13.58
CA TYR A 3 22.99 9.16 12.18
C TYR A 3 22.66 10.66 12.06
N ASN A 4 23.52 11.43 11.38
CA ASN A 4 23.36 12.89 11.21
C ASN A 4 22.36 13.27 10.11
N THR A 5 21.97 12.31 9.26
CA THR A 5 20.92 12.47 8.25
C THR A 5 19.68 11.73 8.71
N LYS A 6 18.50 12.33 8.51
CA LYS A 6 17.22 11.70 8.85
C LYS A 6 16.98 10.40 8.07
N ASN A 7 17.48 10.34 6.84
CA ASN A 7 17.34 9.19 5.96
C ASN A 7 18.72 8.56 5.76
N TYR A 8 18.88 7.27 6.06
CA TYR A 8 20.16 6.56 5.95
C TYR A 8 19.97 5.07 5.66
N THR A 9 20.96 4.46 5.04
CA THR A 9 21.06 3.01 4.87
C THR A 9 22.05 2.46 5.90
N GLU A 10 21.65 1.41 6.61
CA GLU A 10 22.50 0.74 7.60
C GLU A 10 23.66 0.00 6.90
N GLN A 11 24.76 -0.21 7.63
CA GLN A 11 25.90 -0.97 7.10
C GLN A 11 25.45 -2.40 6.74
N GLY A 12 25.77 -2.84 5.52
CA GLY A 12 25.31 -4.12 4.95
C GLY A 12 24.22 -3.94 3.89
N GLY A 13 23.48 -2.82 3.91
CA GLY A 13 22.53 -2.47 2.86
C GLY A 13 21.15 -3.13 2.99
N GLU A 14 20.91 -3.96 4.00
CA GLU A 14 19.65 -4.68 4.19
C GLU A 14 18.49 -3.76 4.59
N LYS A 15 18.80 -2.62 5.21
CA LYS A 15 17.81 -1.70 5.75
C LYS A 15 18.12 -0.26 5.39
N THR A 16 17.12 0.40 4.81
CA THR A 16 17.08 1.85 4.67
C THR A 16 16.03 2.41 5.62
N VAL A 17 16.43 3.35 6.47
CA VAL A 17 15.55 4.08 7.40
C VAL A 17 15.20 5.41 6.79
N ILE A 18 13.90 5.71 6.72
CA ILE A 18 13.37 7.03 6.34
C ILE A 18 12.85 7.70 7.61
N GLY A 19 13.65 8.59 8.21
CA GLY A 19 13.25 9.41 9.36
C GLY A 19 12.68 10.78 8.98
N GLY A 20 12.70 11.12 7.68
CA GLY A 20 12.04 12.29 7.09
C GLY A 20 10.86 11.90 6.20
N GLU A 21 10.69 12.61 5.08
CA GLU A 21 9.69 12.29 4.05
C GLU A 21 10.35 11.56 2.87
N LEU A 22 9.64 10.58 2.31
CA LEU A 22 9.94 9.99 1.00
C LEU A 22 8.84 10.43 0.02
N ALA A 23 9.14 11.45 -0.79
CA ALA A 23 8.24 11.91 -1.84
C ALA A 23 8.42 11.05 -3.10
N VAL A 24 7.37 10.33 -3.50
CA VAL A 24 7.33 9.54 -4.74
C VAL A 24 6.52 10.33 -5.77
N THR A 25 7.16 10.75 -6.86
CA THR A 25 6.52 11.53 -7.93
C THR A 25 5.69 10.64 -8.86
N ALA A 26 5.03 11.23 -9.86
CA ALA A 26 4.20 10.49 -10.83
C ALA A 26 4.95 9.40 -11.62
N GLU A 27 6.28 9.52 -11.73
CA GLU A 27 7.14 8.55 -12.42
C GLU A 27 7.67 7.46 -11.47
N GLY A 28 7.67 7.73 -10.17
CA GLY A 28 8.19 6.82 -9.15
C GLY A 28 7.19 5.73 -8.77
N LYS A 29 7.72 4.59 -8.30
CA LYS A 29 6.91 3.46 -7.82
C LYS A 29 7.55 2.87 -6.57
N VAL A 30 6.71 2.49 -5.60
CA VAL A 30 7.08 1.58 -4.53
C VAL A 30 6.54 0.22 -4.91
N THR A 31 7.38 -0.82 -4.90
CA THR A 31 6.96 -2.17 -5.25
C THR A 31 7.37 -3.19 -4.20
N PHE A 32 6.50 -4.15 -3.90
CA PHE A 32 6.81 -5.33 -3.11
C PHE A 32 6.77 -6.54 -4.04
N ASN A 33 7.91 -7.21 -4.24
CA ASN A 33 8.04 -8.37 -5.14
C ASN A 33 7.44 -8.13 -6.55
N GLY A 34 7.63 -6.92 -7.10
CA GLY A 34 7.10 -6.54 -8.41
C GLY A 34 5.67 -5.98 -8.40
N THR A 35 4.93 -6.11 -7.31
CA THR A 35 3.59 -5.53 -7.14
C THR A 35 3.69 -4.09 -6.67
N GLN A 36 3.15 -3.15 -7.45
CA GLN A 36 3.17 -1.73 -7.11
C GLN A 36 2.22 -1.44 -5.94
N LEU A 37 2.75 -0.80 -4.89
CA LEU A 37 1.98 -0.16 -3.84
C LEU A 37 1.49 1.22 -4.32
N LYS A 38 0.18 1.43 -4.26
CA LYS A 38 -0.48 2.71 -4.51
C LYS A 38 -1.73 2.82 -3.63
N PRO A 39 -2.31 4.03 -3.46
CA PRO A 39 -3.62 4.14 -2.80
C PRO A 39 -4.68 3.27 -3.49
N ALA A 40 -5.51 2.58 -2.70
CA ALA A 40 -6.64 1.84 -3.24
C ALA A 40 -7.67 2.77 -3.89
N ALA A 41 -8.35 2.24 -4.90
CA ALA A 41 -9.51 2.90 -5.46
C ALA A 41 -10.59 3.06 -4.38
N LEU A 42 -11.37 4.14 -4.47
CA LEU A 42 -12.46 4.43 -3.54
C LEU A 42 -13.45 3.25 -3.46
N GLN A 43 -13.79 2.85 -2.25
CA GLN A 43 -14.96 2.03 -1.96
C GLN A 43 -16.07 2.95 -1.50
N ALA A 44 -17.20 2.94 -2.21
CA ALA A 44 -18.40 3.65 -1.77
C ALA A 44 -19.00 2.96 -0.54
N ASP A 45 -19.72 3.72 0.27
CA ASP A 45 -20.46 3.18 1.40
C ASP A 45 -21.42 2.08 0.94
N SER A 46 -21.48 1.00 1.71
CA SER A 46 -22.42 -0.09 1.43
C SER A 46 -23.84 0.35 1.74
N THR A 47 -24.77 0.11 0.80
CA THR A 47 -26.21 0.29 0.98
C THR A 47 -26.95 -1.05 0.97
N ALA A 48 -26.23 -2.14 1.23
CA ALA A 48 -26.76 -3.50 1.23
C ALA A 48 -27.88 -3.66 2.26
N VAL A 49 -28.98 -4.28 1.84
CA VAL A 49 -30.13 -4.59 2.72
C VAL A 49 -30.19 -6.07 3.10
N ASP A 50 -29.34 -6.89 2.48
CA ASP A 50 -29.20 -8.30 2.79
C ASP A 50 -27.71 -8.73 2.80
N VAL A 51 -27.50 -9.99 3.18
CA VAL A 51 -26.15 -10.56 3.31
C VAL A 51 -25.49 -10.76 1.95
N ALA A 52 -26.26 -11.05 0.89
CA ALA A 52 -25.69 -11.31 -0.42
C ALA A 52 -25.06 -10.04 -1.01
N ASP A 53 -25.77 -8.92 -0.89
CA ASP A 53 -25.29 -7.60 -1.32
C ASP A 53 -24.11 -7.13 -0.46
N LEU A 54 -24.13 -7.39 0.85
CA LEU A 54 -23.00 -7.06 1.74
C LEU A 54 -21.73 -7.83 1.34
N VAL A 55 -21.87 -9.11 1.00
CA VAL A 55 -20.75 -9.94 0.52
C VAL A 55 -20.22 -9.41 -0.81
N ALA A 56 -21.09 -8.93 -1.70
CA ALA A 56 -20.67 -8.33 -2.97
C ALA A 56 -19.85 -7.04 -2.73
N ASP A 57 -20.34 -6.13 -1.88
CA ASP A 57 -19.66 -4.90 -1.53
C ASP A 57 -18.30 -5.17 -0.85
N PHE A 58 -18.26 -6.16 0.04
CA PHE A 58 -17.03 -6.56 0.72
C PHE A 58 -15.99 -7.12 -0.26
N ASN A 59 -16.40 -8.02 -1.15
CA ASN A 59 -15.48 -8.58 -2.15
C ASN A 59 -14.98 -7.51 -3.14
N ALA A 60 -15.80 -6.50 -3.45
CA ALA A 60 -15.36 -5.35 -4.24
C ALA A 60 -14.26 -4.54 -3.53
N LEU A 61 -14.37 -4.35 -2.20
CA LEU A 61 -13.32 -3.73 -1.40
C LEU A 61 -12.04 -4.57 -1.42
N LEU A 62 -12.14 -5.88 -1.20
CA LEU A 62 -10.98 -6.78 -1.22
C LEU A 62 -10.23 -6.71 -2.57
N LEU A 63 -10.98 -6.71 -3.68
CA LEU A 63 -10.39 -6.57 -5.01
C LEU A 63 -9.63 -5.25 -5.17
N LYS A 64 -10.18 -4.13 -4.67
CA LYS A 64 -9.52 -2.82 -4.72
C LYS A 64 -8.23 -2.81 -3.90
N LEU A 65 -8.22 -3.45 -2.72
CA LEU A 65 -7.03 -3.58 -1.88
C LEU A 65 -5.95 -4.43 -2.54
N LYS A 66 -6.31 -5.59 -3.13
CA LYS A 66 -5.40 -6.46 -3.90
C LYS A 66 -4.79 -5.70 -5.08
N THR A 67 -5.61 -4.99 -5.85
CA THR A 67 -5.17 -4.19 -7.01
C THR A 67 -4.24 -3.03 -6.62
N ALA A 68 -4.36 -2.52 -5.40
CA ALA A 68 -3.54 -1.44 -4.87
C ALA A 68 -2.17 -1.90 -4.34
N GLY A 69 -1.94 -3.21 -4.29
CA GLY A 69 -0.77 -3.78 -3.61
C GLY A 69 -0.82 -3.63 -2.09
N LEU A 70 -2.01 -3.39 -1.52
CA LEU A 70 -2.25 -3.28 -0.07
C LEU A 70 -2.64 -4.62 0.57
N MET A 71 -2.93 -5.62 -0.26
CA MET A 71 -3.26 -6.98 0.13
C MET A 71 -2.65 -7.94 -0.90
N GLU A 72 -2.21 -9.12 -0.45
CA GLU A 72 -1.73 -10.17 -1.35
C GLU A 72 -2.86 -10.63 -2.29
N SER A 73 -2.53 -10.78 -3.57
CA SER A 73 -3.37 -11.51 -4.51
C SER A 73 -3.21 -13.01 -4.29
N GLU A 74 -4.27 -13.78 -4.56
CA GLU A 74 -4.19 -15.24 -4.65
C GLU A 74 -3.25 -15.70 -5.77
#